data_AF-A0A7U6QNF3-F1
#
_entry.id   AF-A0A7U6QNF3-F1
#
_cell.length_a   1.000
_cell.length_b   1.000
_cell.length_c   1.000
_cell.angle_alpha   90.00
_cell.angle_beta   90.00
_cell.angle_gamma   90.00
#
_symmetry.space_group_name_H-M   'P 1'
#
loop_
_entity.id
_entity.type
_entity.pdbx_description
1 polymer ?
#
loop_
_entity_poly.entity_id
_entity_poly.type
_entity_poly.pdbx_seq_one_letter_code
_entity_poly.pdbx_strand_id
1 'polypeptide(L)'
;MLRGNELNEALENELKDMVQEGIEKAPISNTALHKRLIAKGHIKGGLSTLSTPERKALIQRYTTEQLLPLNLNEKKSSYTSTKKHVRLFLTLIKD
;
A
#
# COMPACT_ATOMS: atom_id res chain seq x y z
N MET A 1 8.76 17.83 4.52
CA MET A 1 8.01 16.82 3.73
C MET A 1 9.01 16.18 2.80
N LEU A 2 9.18 14.87 2.91
CA LEU A 2 10.18 14.14 2.15
C LEU A 2 9.69 13.91 0.72
N ARG A 3 10.61 13.87 -0.24
CA ARG A 3 10.32 13.65 -1.66
C ARG A 3 11.36 12.72 -2.28
N GLY A 4 11.02 12.16 -3.44
CA GLY A 4 11.94 11.27 -4.18
C GLY A 4 12.45 10.12 -3.33
N ASN A 5 13.77 9.97 -3.27
CA ASN A 5 14.47 8.92 -2.54
C ASN A 5 14.33 9.04 -1.02
N GLU A 6 14.37 10.25 -0.45
CA GLU A 6 14.22 10.44 0.99
C GLU A 6 12.87 9.92 1.49
N LEU A 7 11.82 10.07 0.67
CA LEU A 7 10.52 9.50 0.97
C LEU A 7 10.53 7.97 0.87
N ASN A 8 11.27 7.41 -0.08
CA ASN A 8 11.39 5.96 -0.21
C ASN A 8 12.14 5.36 0.99
N GLU A 9 13.19 6.02 1.47
CA GLU A 9 13.93 5.61 2.67
C GLU A 9 13.06 5.70 3.93
N ALA A 10 12.33 6.79 4.12
CA ALA A 10 11.42 6.92 5.26
C ALA A 10 10.31 5.84 5.24
N LEU A 11 9.82 5.50 4.04
CA LEU A 11 8.81 4.46 3.84
C LEU A 11 9.40 3.07 4.14
N GLU A 12 10.63 2.80 3.71
CA GLU A 12 11.34 1.56 4.03
C GLU A 12 11.60 1.41 5.54
N ASN A 13 12.08 2.47 6.20
CA ASN A 13 12.32 2.47 7.63
C ASN A 13 11.02 2.25 8.40
N GLU A 14 9.94 2.91 8.00
CA GLU A 14 8.63 2.72 8.60
C GLU A 14 8.14 1.28 8.47
N LEU A 15 8.33 0.66 7.29
CA LEU A 15 7.97 -0.73 7.06
C LEU A 15 8.80 -1.69 7.92
N LYS A 16 10.10 -1.44 8.09
CA LYS A 16 10.96 -2.21 9.01
C LYS A 16 10.44 -2.15 10.44
N ASP A 17 10.08 -0.94 10.91
CA ASP A 17 9.49 -0.76 12.24
C ASP A 17 8.20 -1.59 12.38
N MET A 18 7.31 -1.58 11.38
CA MET A 18 6.07 -2.38 11.39
C MET A 18 6.32 -3.89 11.43
N VAL A 19 7.34 -4.37 10.71
CA VAL A 19 7.74 -5.79 10.77
C VAL A 19 8.22 -6.14 12.18
N GLN A 20 9.05 -5.29 12.79
CA GLN A 20 9.55 -5.51 14.15
C GLN A 20 8.46 -5.46 15.22
N GLU A 21 7.48 -4.57 15.09
CA GLU A 21 6.33 -4.49 15.99
C GLU A 21 5.40 -5.70 15.88
N GLY A 22 5.40 -6.37 14.72
CA GLY A 22 4.60 -7.55 14.44
C GLY A 22 3.18 -7.22 13.98
N ILE A 23 2.51 -8.23 13.40
CA ILE A 23 1.18 -8.07 12.79
C ILE A 23 0.09 -7.67 13.79
N GLU A 24 0.24 -8.07 15.06
CA GLU A 24 -0.77 -7.82 16.11
C GLU A 24 -0.87 -6.34 16.47
N LYS A 25 0.26 -5.63 16.43
CA LYS A 25 0.34 -4.20 16.77
C LYS A 25 0.30 -3.30 15.54
N ALA A 26 1.01 -3.69 14.49
CA ALA A 26 1.20 -2.86 13.30
C ALA A 26 1.05 -3.70 12.02
N PRO A 27 -0.18 -4.11 11.66
CA PRO A 27 -0.41 -4.83 10.41
C PRO A 27 -0.07 -3.94 9.21
N ILE A 28 0.82 -4.41 8.33
CA ILE A 28 1.25 -3.64 7.16
C ILE A 28 0.09 -3.55 6.16
N SER A 29 -0.47 -2.35 6.05
CA SER A 29 -1.46 -1.96 5.05
C SER A 29 -1.18 -0.56 4.54
N ASN A 30 -1.60 -0.25 3.31
CA ASN A 30 -1.40 1.08 2.71
C ASN A 30 -1.96 2.20 3.62
N THR A 31 -3.09 1.95 4.28
CA THR A 31 -3.73 2.90 5.18
C THR A 31 -2.98 3.07 6.49
N ALA A 32 -2.53 1.98 7.11
CA ALA A 32 -1.77 2.04 8.37
C ALA A 32 -0.42 2.75 8.18
N LEU A 33 0.32 2.36 7.15
CA LEU A 33 1.59 2.99 6.79
C LEU A 33 1.42 4.49 6.51
N HIS A 34 0.41 4.86 5.73
CA HIS A 34 0.11 6.27 5.42
C HIS A 34 -0.17 7.09 6.67
N LYS A 35 -0.98 6.58 7.60
CA LYS A 35 -1.28 7.25 8.88
C LYS A 35 -0.01 7.50 9.70
N ARG A 36 0.89 6.52 9.80
CA ARG A 36 2.15 6.68 10.53
C ARG A 36 3.08 7.71 9.87
N LEU A 37 3.19 7.69 8.54
CA LEU A 37 3.98 8.67 7.79
C LEU A 37 3.44 10.11 7.93
N ILE A 38 2.12 10.28 8.03
CA ILE A 38 1.51 11.57 8.36
C ILE A 38 1.83 11.97 9.80
N ALA A 39 1.67 11.05 10.75
CA ALA A 39 1.92 11.32 12.17
C ALA A 39 3.38 11.76 12.41
N LYS A 40 4.34 11.18 11.69
CA LYS A 40 5.76 11.57 11.71
C LYS A 40 6.07 12.83 10.88
N GLY A 41 5.10 13.38 10.15
CA GLY A 41 5.28 14.58 9.32
C GLY A 41 6.09 14.37 8.04
N HIS A 42 6.34 13.11 7.64
CA HIS A 42 7.07 12.79 6.42
C HIS A 42 6.28 13.16 5.16
N ILE A 43 4.95 12.96 5.18
CA ILE A 43 4.02 13.28 4.09
C ILE A 43 2.84 14.12 4.58
N LYS A 44 2.24 14.91 3.67
CA LYS A 44 0.92 15.57 3.87
C LYS A 44 -0.07 15.24 2.75
N GLY A 45 0.33 14.42 1.78
CA GLY A 45 -0.52 13.99 0.68
C GLY A 45 -1.41 12.81 1.05
N GLY A 46 -2.34 12.44 0.17
CA GLY A 46 -3.20 11.26 0.35
C GLY A 46 -2.49 9.94 0.03
N LEU A 47 -3.26 8.85 0.03
CA LEU A 47 -2.81 7.49 -0.35
C LEU A 47 -2.21 7.42 -1.77
N SER A 48 -2.54 8.39 -2.63
CA SER A 48 -1.91 8.56 -3.95
C SER A 48 -0.38 8.66 -3.86
N THR A 49 0.16 9.16 -2.75
CA THR A 49 1.61 9.25 -2.50
C THR A 49 2.28 7.87 -2.46
N LEU A 50 1.55 6.84 -2.04
CA LEU A 50 2.03 5.44 -1.98
C LEU A 50 1.68 4.65 -3.24
N SER A 51 1.06 5.29 -4.24
CA SER A 51 0.48 4.59 -5.39
C SER A 51 1.45 4.34 -6.55
N THR A 52 2.70 4.79 -6.42
CA THR A 52 3.74 4.54 -7.44
C THR A 52 4.13 3.05 -7.46
N PRO A 53 4.50 2.48 -8.63
CA PRO A 53 4.84 1.06 -8.75
C PRO A 53 5.94 0.62 -7.79
N GLU A 54 6.99 1.42 -7.66
CA GLU A 54 8.11 1.16 -6.75
C GLU A 54 7.67 1.07 -5.29
N ARG A 55 6.87 2.03 -4.82
CA ARG A 55 6.39 2.05 -3.42
C ARG A 55 5.40 0.93 -3.16
N LYS A 56 4.56 0.59 -4.13
CA LYS A 56 3.67 -0.59 -4.04
C LYS A 56 4.46 -1.88 -3.92
N ALA A 57 5.49 -2.07 -4.74
CA ALA A 57 6.36 -3.24 -4.67
C ALA A 57 7.06 -3.34 -3.31
N LEU A 58 7.55 -2.20 -2.80
CA LEU A 58 8.18 -2.11 -1.49
C LEU A 58 7.22 -2.53 -0.37
N ILE A 59 6.01 -1.96 -0.33
CA ILE A 59 4.98 -2.32 0.66
C ILE A 59 4.65 -3.81 0.57
N GLN A 60 4.42 -4.34 -0.64
CA GLN A 60 4.10 -5.75 -0.84
C GLN A 60 5.20 -6.70 -0.35
N ARG A 61 6.48 -6.34 -0.55
CA ARG A 61 7.62 -7.11 -0.06
C ARG A 61 7.55 -7.23 1.46
N TYR A 62 7.46 -6.11 2.17
CA TYR A 62 7.42 -6.10 3.63
C TYR A 62 6.13 -6.70 4.21
N THR A 63 4.98 -6.54 3.55
CA THR A 63 3.76 -7.28 3.92
C THR A 63 3.98 -8.79 3.83
N THR A 64 4.67 -9.27 2.78
CA THR A 64 5.00 -10.69 2.67
C THR A 64 5.93 -11.10 3.80
N GLU A 65 6.97 -10.32 4.07
CA GLU A 65 7.94 -10.58 5.12
C GLU A 65 7.30 -10.67 6.51
N GLN A 66 6.36 -9.78 6.83
CA GLN A 66 5.60 -9.83 8.08
C GLN A 66 4.74 -11.11 8.20
N LEU A 67 4.30 -11.67 7.07
CA LEU A 67 3.46 -12.87 7.00
C LEU A 67 4.25 -14.18 6.90
N LEU A 68 5.52 -14.14 6.50
CA LEU A 68 6.40 -15.32 6.42
C LEU A 68 6.46 -16.14 7.73
N PRO A 69 6.72 -15.53 8.91
CA PRO A 69 6.82 -16.29 10.15
C PRO A 69 5.47 -16.87 10.63
N LEU A 70 4.35 -16.38 10.09
CA LEU A 70 3.01 -16.84 10.46
C LEU A 70 2.57 -18.09 9.68
N ASN A 71 3.38 -18.59 8.74
CA ASN A 71 3.10 -19.76 7.90
C ASN A 71 1.69 -19.75 7.27
N LEU A 72 1.15 -18.55 7.05
CA LEU A 72 -0.11 -18.32 6.34
C LEU A 72 0.18 -18.50 4.85
N ASN A 73 0.27 -19.77 4.46
CA ASN A 73 0.28 -20.23 3.08
C ASN A 73 -1.13 -20.10 2.49
N GLU A 74 -1.71 -18.89 2.54
CA GLU A 74 -2.97 -18.59 1.89
C GLU A 74 -2.75 -17.56 0.79
N LYS A 75 -2.58 -18.13 -0.41
CA LYS A 75 -2.87 -17.57 -1.73
C LYS A 75 -3.14 -16.07 -1.72
N LYS A 76 -2.13 -15.27 -2.11
CA LYS A 76 -2.36 -13.87 -2.43
C LYS A 76 -3.29 -13.76 -3.63
N SER A 77 -4.58 -13.63 -3.32
CA SER A 77 -5.58 -13.07 -4.21
C SER A 77 -5.06 -11.71 -4.71
N SER A 78 -5.03 -11.58 -6.03
CA SER A 78 -4.70 -10.37 -6.78
C SER A 78 -5.55 -9.18 -6.28
N TYR A 79 -5.00 -8.33 -5.43
CA TYR A 79 -5.52 -6.97 -5.24
C TYR A 79 -5.02 -6.06 -6.37
N THR A 80 -5.54 -6.29 -7.57
CA THR A 80 -5.55 -5.31 -8.65
C THR A 80 -6.84 -4.50 -8.55
N SER A 81 -6.86 -3.48 -7.69
CA SER A 81 -7.92 -2.46 -7.77
C SER A 81 -7.60 -1.50 -8.92
N THR A 82 -7.95 -1.92 -10.13
CA THR A 82 -8.30 -1.00 -11.23
C THR A 82 -9.61 -1.46 -11.84
N LYS A 83 -10.74 -1.20 -11.17
CA LYS A 83 -12.02 -1.08 -11.87
C LYS A 83 -11.97 0.22 -12.67
N LYS A 84 -11.37 0.15 -13.85
CA LYS A 84 -11.57 1.16 -14.89
C LYS A 84 -13.07 1.18 -15.19
N HIS A 85 -13.66 2.37 -15.22
CA HIS A 85 -15.04 2.59 -15.68
C HIS A 85 -15.28 1.86 -17.01
N VAL A 86 -16.09 0.80 -16.98
CA VAL A 86 -16.75 0.30 -18.19
C VAL A 86 -17.91 1.26 -18.44
N ARG A 87 -17.66 2.26 -19.30
CA ARG A 87 -18.69 3.15 -19.82
C ARG A 87 -19.55 2.30 -20.76
N LEU A 88 -20.62 1.71 -20.23
CA LEU A 88 -21.61 0.97 -21.00
C LEU A 88 -22.42 2.01 -21.80
N PHE A 89 -21.95 2.39 -22.98
CA PHE A 89 -22.78 3.04 -23.99
C PHE A 89 -23.67 1.96 -24.62
N LEU A 90 -24.80 1.63 -23.97
CA LEU A 90 -25.94 1.12 -24.72
C LEU A 90 -26.68 2.33 -25.26
N THR A 91 -26.35 2.71 -26.48
CA THR A 91 -27.21 3.58 -27.28
C THR A 91 -28.52 2.83 -27.52
N LEU A 92 -29.63 3.47 -27.16
CA LEU A 92 -30.98 2.97 -27.30
C LEU A 92 -31.23 2.48 -28.73
N ILE A 93 -31.73 1.25 -28.86
CA ILE A 93 -32.66 0.92 -29.95
C ILE A 93 -34.02 1.44 -29.47
N LYS A 94 -34.38 2.62 -29.98
CA LYS A 94 -35.75 3.08 -30.15
C LYS A 94 -35.79 3.67 -31.54
N ASP A 95 -36.18 2.84 -32.49
CA ASP A 95 -37.31 3.03 -33.41
C ASP A 95 -37.39 1.82 -34.35
#